data_AF-A0A7R9YIE3-F1
#
_entry.id   AF-A0A7R9YIE3-F1
#
_cell.length_a   1.000
_cell.length_b   1.000
_cell.length_c   1.000
_cell.angle_alpha   90.00
_cell.angle_beta   90.00
_cell.angle_gamma   90.00
#
_symmetry.space_group_name_H-M   'P 1'
#
loop_
_entity.id
_entity.type
_entity.pdbx_description
1 polymer ?
#
loop_
_entity_poly.entity_id
_entity_poly.type
_entity_poly.pdbx_seq_one_letter_code
_entity_poly.pdbx_strand_id
1 'polypeptide(L)'
;EIVTEPESKELLAILLKRVRGLDKVHLVDASFIWTEAHSKRMRVKLTVQREIVTGAVLQATLIVEFVISNKQCDKCARVEAKDYWVSCVQLRQKVAHKRTMFWLEQLILKHRAHADSTSI
;
A
#
# COMPACT_ATOMS: atom_id res chain seq x y z
N GLU A 1 -4.25 -3.46 1.11
CA GLU A 1 -2.83 -3.10 0.84
C GLU A 1 -2.85 -1.71 0.26
N ILE A 2 -2.12 -0.77 0.87
CA ILE A 2 -2.08 0.60 0.40
C ILE A 2 -0.87 0.67 -0.54
N VAL A 3 -1.11 0.97 -1.82
CA VAL A 3 -0.04 1.24 -2.79
C VAL A 3 0.29 2.72 -2.63
N THR A 4 1.49 3.01 -2.16
CA THR A 4 1.93 4.40 -1.92
C THR A 4 3.10 4.73 -2.80
N GLU A 5 3.06 5.90 -3.43
CA GLU A 5 4.21 6.47 -4.14
C GLU A 5 5.28 6.96 -3.16
N PRO A 6 6.57 6.99 -3.57
CA PRO A 6 7.63 7.61 -2.76
C PRO A 6 7.29 9.08 -2.49
N GLU A 7 7.66 9.57 -1.30
CA GLU A 7 7.41 10.96 -0.86
C GLU A 7 5.92 11.40 -0.84
N SER A 8 4.99 10.44 -0.83
CA SER A 8 3.55 10.72 -0.74
C SER A 8 3.08 10.99 0.70
N LYS A 9 1.93 11.69 0.84
CA LYS A 9 1.28 11.95 2.14
C LYS A 9 0.87 10.65 2.85
N GLU A 10 0.44 9.65 2.09
CA GLU A 10 0.02 8.35 2.61
C GLU A 10 1.21 7.59 3.23
N LEU A 11 2.36 7.63 2.55
CA LEU A 11 3.59 7.05 3.07
C LEU A 11 4.02 7.72 4.39
N LEU A 12 3.91 9.05 4.46
CA LEU A 12 4.20 9.80 5.68
C LEU A 12 3.32 9.34 6.86
N ALA A 13 2.02 9.16 6.63
CA ALA A 13 1.09 8.66 7.65
C ALA A 13 1.47 7.25 8.15
N ILE A 14 1.94 6.37 7.26
CA ILE A 14 2.44 5.04 7.64
C ILE A 14 3.72 5.14 8.47
N LEU A 15 4.65 6.03 8.10
CA LEU A 15 5.91 6.22 8.82
C LEU A 15 5.69 6.81 10.21
N LEU A 16 4.80 7.80 10.36
CA LEU A 16 4.46 8.39 11.67
C LEU A 16 3.92 7.35 12.65
N LYS A 17 3.07 6.42 12.19
CA LYS A 17 2.55 5.32 13.01
C LYS A 17 3.64 4.36 13.51
N ARG A 18 4.80 4.30 12.85
CA ARG A 18 5.93 3.46 13.26
C ARG A 18 6.87 4.15 14.24
N VAL A 19 6.79 5.48 14.39
CA VAL A 19 7.66 6.22 15.31
C VAL A 19 7.18 5.98 16.74
N ARG A 20 8.07 5.46 17.59
CA ARG A 20 7.75 5.18 18.99
C ARG A 20 7.67 6.47 19.79
N GLY A 21 6.67 6.58 20.65
CA GLY A 21 6.54 7.70 21.60
C GLY A 21 5.98 8.98 20.99
N LEU A 22 5.55 8.96 19.73
CA LEU A 22 4.84 10.09 19.12
C LEU A 22 3.51 10.36 19.84
N ASP A 23 2.87 9.36 20.44
CA ASP A 23 1.61 9.50 21.19
C ASP A 23 1.73 10.39 22.44
N LYS A 24 2.96 10.60 22.93
CA LYS A 24 3.23 11.39 24.15
C LYS A 24 3.52 12.87 23.84
N VAL A 25 3.59 13.24 22.56
CA VAL A 25 4.07 14.54 22.12
C VAL A 25 3.16 15.07 21.02
N HIS A 26 2.89 16.37 20.98
CA HIS A 26 2.07 16.94 19.92
C HIS A 26 2.92 17.12 18.66
N LEU A 27 2.54 16.46 17.56
CA LEU A 27 3.17 16.66 16.26
C LEU A 27 2.65 17.95 15.62
N VAL A 28 3.56 18.86 15.26
CA VAL A 28 3.24 20.14 14.62
C VAL A 28 3.39 20.03 13.11
N ASP A 29 4.54 19.51 12.67
CA ASP A 29 4.90 19.40 11.26
C ASP A 29 5.70 18.13 11.01
N ALA A 30 5.55 17.60 9.80
CA ALA A 30 6.31 16.46 9.32
C ALA A 30 6.56 16.64 7.82
N SER A 31 7.83 16.58 7.42
CA SER A 31 8.24 16.76 6.03
C SER A 31 9.37 15.79 5.66
N PHE A 32 9.39 15.39 4.38
CA PHE A 32 10.50 14.60 3.84
C PHE A 32 11.71 15.49 3.61
N ILE A 33 12.88 14.96 3.95
CA ILE A 33 14.17 15.54 3.56
C ILE A 33 14.65 14.73 2.37
N TRP A 34 15.00 15.41 1.29
CA TRP A 34 15.57 14.76 0.11
C TRP A 34 16.77 13.90 0.51
N THR A 35 16.76 12.66 0.04
CA THR A 35 17.83 11.68 0.20
C THR A 35 18.13 11.08 -1.15
N GLU A 36 19.38 10.72 -1.38
CA GLU A 36 19.80 10.12 -2.64
C GLU A 36 19.05 8.79 -2.91
N ALA A 37 18.58 8.59 -4.15
CA ALA A 37 17.68 7.49 -4.51
C ALA A 37 18.25 6.08 -4.23
N HIS A 38 19.57 5.91 -4.33
CA HIS A 38 20.23 4.63 -4.14
C HIS A 38 20.57 4.31 -2.68
N SER A 39 20.43 5.29 -1.77
CA SER A 39 20.82 5.13 -0.37
C SER A 39 19.95 4.12 0.40
N LYS A 40 18.79 3.75 -0.14
CA LYS A 40 17.74 2.96 0.54
C LYS A 40 17.41 3.51 1.93
N ARG A 41 17.59 4.81 2.11
CA ARG A 41 17.33 5.54 3.35
C ARG A 41 16.37 6.66 3.02
N MET A 42 15.49 6.97 3.98
CA MET A 42 14.52 8.04 3.87
C MET A 42 14.55 8.83 5.15
N ARG A 43 14.73 10.14 5.05
CA ARG A 43 14.83 11.02 6.22
C ARG A 43 13.55 11.83 6.33
N VAL A 44 12.95 11.82 7.51
CA VAL A 44 11.75 12.59 7.83
C VAL A 44 12.11 13.58 8.92
N LYS A 45 11.89 14.86 8.63
CA LYS A 45 11.95 15.94 9.61
C LYS A 45 10.64 15.96 10.37
N LEU A 46 10.72 15.83 11.70
CA LEU A 46 9.57 15.91 12.59
C LEU A 46 9.73 17.11 13.52
N THR A 47 8.70 17.94 13.59
CA THR A 47 8.64 19.04 14.54
C THR A 47 7.58 18.70 15.58
N VAL A 48 8.04 18.54 16.82
CA VAL A 48 7.22 18.06 17.93
C VAL A 48 7.23 19.07 19.07
N GLN A 49 6.10 19.19 19.77
CA GLN A 49 5.90 20.08 20.90
C GLN A 49 5.53 19.29 22.16
N ARG A 50 6.25 19.59 23.25
CA ARG A 50 5.95 19.03 24.58
C ARG A 50 5.92 20.14 25.62
N GLU A 51 4.95 20.08 26.51
CA GLU A 51 4.93 20.92 27.71
C GLU A 51 5.89 20.35 28.75
N ILE A 52 6.77 21.20 29.31
CA ILE A 52 7.83 20.75 30.23
C ILE A 52 7.55 21.20 31.66
N VAL A 53 7.21 22.49 31.88
CA VAL A 53 6.86 23.03 33.20
C VAL A 53 5.87 24.18 33.02
N THR A 54 4.78 24.20 33.80
CA THR A 54 3.78 25.28 33.97
C THR A 54 3.63 26.23 32.76
N GLY A 55 3.01 25.75 31.67
CA GLY A 55 2.66 26.58 30.51
C GLY A 55 3.79 26.85 29.51
N ALA A 56 5.03 26.44 29.77
CA ALA A 56 6.12 26.54 28.81
C ALA A 56 6.11 25.36 27.82
N VAL A 57 5.81 25.66 26.55
CA VAL A 57 5.83 24.69 25.44
C VAL A 57 7.21 24.72 24.77
N LEU A 58 7.89 23.57 24.74
CA LEU A 58 9.13 23.43 24.00
C LEU A 58 8.86 22.76 22.66
N GLN A 59 9.33 23.41 21.59
CA GLN A 59 9.31 22.87 20.24
C GLN A 59 10.69 22.36 19.85
N ALA A 60 10.78 21.09 19.46
CA ALA A 60 12.01 20.47 19.01
C ALA A 60 11.85 19.94 17.59
N THR A 61 12.91 20.08 16.80
CA THR A 61 12.99 19.48 15.47
C THR A 61 13.92 18.28 15.52
N LEU A 62 13.42 17.14 15.09
CA LEU A 62 14.13 15.86 15.07
C LEU A 62 14.19 15.37 13.63
N ILE A 63 15.26 14.65 13.30
CA ILE A 63 15.38 13.98 12.00
C ILE A 63 15.38 12.48 12.27
N VAL A 64 14.35 11.80 11.79
CA VAL A 64 14.23 10.35 11.87
C VAL A 64 14.67 9.76 10.54
N GLU A 65 15.56 8.78 10.61
CA GLU A 65 16.03 8.05 9.44
C GLU A 65 15.39 6.66 9.41
N PHE A 66 14.75 6.34 8.27
CA PHE A 66 14.16 5.04 7.99
C PHE A 66 15.02 4.30 6.96
N VAL A 67 15.31 3.03 7.23
CA VAL A 67 15.99 2.15 6.29
C VAL A 67 14.96 1.34 5.52
N ILE A 68 15.04 1.38 4.19
CA ILE A 68 14.15 0.69 3.27
C ILE A 68 14.69 -0.73 3.05
N SER A 69 13.90 -1.72 3.44
CA SER A 69 14.16 -3.14 3.14
C SER A 69 13.16 -3.62 2.08
N ASN A 70 13.68 -3.95 0.90
CA ASN A 70 12.86 -4.47 -0.18
C ASN A 70 12.43 -5.90 0.15
N LYS A 71 11.12 -6.15 0.06
CA LYS A 71 10.53 -7.47 0.22
C LYS A 71 9.50 -7.68 -0.88
N GLN A 72 9.32 -8.93 -1.28
CA GLN A 72 8.26 -9.30 -2.21
C GLN A 72 6.91 -9.22 -1.48
N CYS A 73 5.89 -8.73 -2.17
CA CYS A 73 4.53 -8.69 -1.62
C CYS A 73 3.96 -10.11 -1.50
N ASP A 74 3.12 -10.39 -0.51
CA ASP A 74 2.59 -11.76 -0.30
C ASP A 74 1.82 -12.28 -1.52
N LYS A 75 1.07 -11.41 -2.21
CA LYS A 75 0.40 -11.75 -3.47
C LYS A 75 1.38 -12.10 -4.59
N CYS A 76 2.44 -11.31 -4.73
CA CYS A 76 3.50 -11.50 -5.71
C CYS A 76 4.26 -12.79 -5.43
N ALA A 77 4.49 -13.10 -4.15
CA ALA A 77 5.15 -14.33 -3.71
C ALA A 77 4.28 -15.56 -4.03
N ARG A 78 2.96 -15.48 -3.87
CA ARG A 78 2.03 -16.56 -4.27
C ARG A 78 2.05 -16.86 -5.76
N VAL A 79 2.10 -15.82 -6.60
CA VAL A 79 2.21 -15.99 -8.07
C VAL A 79 3.50 -16.73 -8.42
N GLU A 80 4.63 -16.33 -7.84
CA GLU A 80 5.92 -16.99 -8.07
C GLU A 80 5.94 -18.43 -7.53
N ALA A 81 5.26 -18.68 -6.42
CA ALA A 81 5.08 -20.01 -5.83
C ALA A 81 4.15 -20.92 -6.63
N LYS A 82 3.62 -20.48 -7.78
CA LYS A 82 2.68 -21.22 -8.64
C LYS A 82 1.36 -21.58 -7.93
N ASP A 83 0.95 -20.77 -6.98
CA ASP A 83 -0.31 -20.94 -6.25
C ASP A 83 -1.39 -20.08 -6.94
N TYR A 84 -1.94 -20.64 -8.02
CA TYR A 84 -2.58 -19.86 -9.09
C TYR A 84 -4.00 -19.36 -8.82
N TRP A 85 -4.84 -20.10 -8.07
CA TRP A 85 -6.24 -19.73 -7.85
C TRP A 85 -6.74 -20.12 -6.46
N VAL A 86 -7.47 -19.21 -5.82
CA VAL A 86 -8.22 -19.49 -4.59
C VAL A 86 -9.59 -20.11 -4.92
N SER A 87 -10.15 -19.77 -6.08
CA SER A 87 -11.47 -20.22 -6.55
C SER A 87 -11.50 -20.39 -8.06
N CYS A 88 -12.21 -21.40 -8.55
CA CYS A 88 -12.43 -21.65 -9.97
C CYS A 88 -13.93 -21.84 -10.25
N VAL A 89 -14.45 -21.16 -11.27
CA VAL A 89 -15.84 -21.32 -11.74
C VAL A 89 -15.82 -22.04 -13.08
N GLN A 90 -16.51 -23.17 -13.19
CA GLN A 90 -16.59 -23.95 -14.43
C GLN A 90 -17.95 -23.80 -15.10
N LEU A 91 -17.98 -23.18 -16.28
CA LEU A 91 -19.19 -23.03 -17.10
C LEU A 91 -19.27 -24.16 -18.13
N ARG A 92 -20.39 -24.88 -18.19
CA ARG A 92 -20.60 -26.02 -19.10
C ARG A 92 -21.96 -25.94 -19.77
N GLN A 93 -21.98 -26.14 -21.09
CA GLN A 93 -23.19 -26.30 -21.89
C GLN A 93 -23.12 -27.62 -22.66
N LYS A 94 -24.01 -28.58 -22.34
CA LYS A 94 -24.03 -29.90 -22.98
C LYS A 94 -24.89 -29.91 -24.24
N VAL A 95 -24.46 -29.19 -25.28
CA VAL A 95 -25.14 -29.10 -26.58
C VAL A 95 -24.09 -28.91 -27.69
N ALA A 96 -24.37 -29.40 -28.91
CA ALA A 96 -23.50 -29.22 -30.06
C ALA A 96 -23.33 -27.74 -30.46
N HIS A 97 -24.42 -26.97 -30.43
CA HIS A 97 -24.42 -25.54 -30.74
C HIS A 97 -24.40 -24.68 -29.46
N LYS A 98 -23.40 -23.81 -29.32
CA LYS A 98 -23.10 -23.04 -28.10
C LYS A 98 -23.57 -21.58 -28.14
N ARG A 99 -24.69 -21.27 -28.81
CA ARG A 99 -25.19 -19.89 -29.00
C ARG A 99 -25.25 -19.09 -27.70
N THR A 100 -25.81 -19.70 -26.65
CA THR A 100 -26.02 -19.05 -25.36
C THR A 100 -24.70 -18.84 -24.60
N MET A 101 -23.71 -19.73 -24.80
CA MET A 101 -22.37 -19.55 -24.23
C MET A 101 -21.66 -18.34 -24.84
N PHE A 102 -21.70 -18.19 -26.16
CA PHE A 102 -21.14 -17.01 -26.85
C PHE A 102 -21.90 -15.73 -26.47
N TRP A 103 -23.21 -15.81 -26.30
CA TRP A 103 -24.00 -14.68 -25.82
C TRP A 103 -23.59 -14.25 -24.40
N LEU A 104 -23.36 -15.22 -23.50
CA LEU A 104 -22.90 -14.96 -22.14
C LEU A 104 -21.52 -14.27 -22.15
N GLU A 105 -20.59 -14.72 -22.99
CA GLU A 105 -19.28 -14.10 -23.15
C GLU A 105 -19.40 -12.63 -23.59
N GLN A 106 -20.25 -12.33 -24.59
CA GLN A 106 -20.51 -10.95 -25.01
C GLN A 106 -21.08 -10.10 -23.87
N LEU A 107 -21.92 -10.68 -23.02
CA LEU A 107 -22.47 -10.01 -21.84
C LEU A 107 -21.38 -9.72 -20.80
N ILE A 108 -20.49 -10.69 -20.54
CA ILE A 108 -19.34 -10.54 -19.63
C ILE A 108 -18.39 -9.44 -20.12
N LEU A 109 -18.13 -9.37 -21.44
CA LEU A 109 -17.33 -8.31 -22.04
C LEU A 109 -18.01 -6.94 -21.92
N LYS A 110 -19.30 -6.86 -22.24
CA LYS A 110 -20.10 -5.63 -22.17
C LYS A 110 -20.12 -5.03 -20.76
N HIS A 111 -20.23 -5.87 -19.74
CA HIS A 111 -20.29 -5.45 -18.33
C HIS A 111 -18.93 -5.46 -17.63
N ARG A 112 -17.84 -5.82 -18.31
CA ARG A 112 -16.48 -5.95 -17.73
C ARG A 112 -16.41 -6.83 -16.47
N ALA A 113 -17.25 -7.87 -16.40
CA ALA A 113 -17.36 -8.73 -15.22
C ALA A 113 -16.15 -9.68 -15.02
N HIS A 114 -15.23 -9.73 -15.98
CA HIS A 114 -14.01 -10.55 -15.95
C HIS A 114 -12.79 -9.80 -15.38
N ALA A 115 -12.94 -8.54 -14.97
CA ALA A 115 -11.83 -7.68 -14.54
C ALA A 115 -11.01 -8.26 -13.36
N ASP A 116 -11.66 -8.99 -12.46
CA ASP A 116 -11.02 -9.58 -11.28
C ASP A 116 -10.49 -11.01 -11.52
N SER A 117 -10.69 -11.57 -12.72
CA SER A 117 -10.23 -12.92 -13.04
C SER A 117 -8.73 -12.95 -13.37
N THR A 118 -8.02 -13.92 -12.79
CA THR A 118 -6.56 -14.08 -13.00
C THR A 118 -6.25 -14.87 -14.28
N SER A 119 -7.08 -15.85 -14.60
CA SER A 119 -7.04 -16.65 -15.83
C SER A 119 -8.46 -17.08 -16.21
N ILE A 120 -8.71 -17.25 -17.51
CA ILE A 120 -9.97 -17.71 -18.11
C ILE A 120 -9.69 -18.97 -18.92
#